data_AF-A0A355GJV0-F1
#
_entry.id   AF-A0A355GJV0-F1
#
_cell.length_a   1.000
_cell.length_b   1.000
_cell.length_c   1.000
_cell.angle_alpha   90.00
_cell.angle_beta   90.00
_cell.angle_gamma   90.00
#
_symmetry.space_group_name_H-M   'P 1'
#
loop_
_entity.id
_entity.type
_entity.pdbx_description
1 polymer ?
#
loop_
_entity_poly.entity_id
_entity_poly.type
_entity_poly.pdbx_seq_one_letter_code
_entity_poly.pdbx_strand_id
1 'polypeptide(L)'
;TILPFPGGIVRSGSKVGSRYSKLKASTNDAYCPTLQAQTTSELPQGTGCVYEIVIDGAAFEPVQQAMQVGLHTICQQPGILQITAGNYGGKLGKHHFHLKDLIHSAHA
;
A
#
# COMPACT_ATOMS: atom_id res chain seq x y z
N THR A 1 14.43 -2.84 9.34
CA THR A 1 13.62 -3.09 8.12
C THR A 1 14.36 -2.51 6.94
N ILE A 2 13.97 -2.90 5.72
CA ILE A 2 14.43 -2.29 4.48
C ILE A 2 13.23 -1.91 3.62
N LEU A 3 13.42 -0.93 2.73
CA LEU A 3 12.46 -0.57 1.68
C LEU A 3 13.09 -0.98 0.34
N PRO A 4 12.74 -2.15 -0.23
CA PRO A 4 13.54 -2.78 -1.28
C PRO A 4 13.40 -2.12 -2.65
N PHE A 5 12.41 -1.24 -2.84
CA PHE A 5 12.18 -0.56 -4.11
C PHE A 5 13.08 0.67 -4.29
N PRO A 6 13.27 1.18 -5.53
CA PRO A 6 14.11 2.35 -5.79
C PRO A 6 13.70 3.56 -4.93
N GLY A 7 14.62 4.03 -4.08
CA GLY A 7 14.35 5.13 -3.14
C GLY A 7 13.29 4.79 -2.08
N GLY A 8 12.96 3.51 -1.90
CA GLY A 8 11.92 3.03 -0.99
C GLY A 8 10.49 3.20 -1.49
N ILE A 9 10.29 3.58 -2.77
CA ILE A 9 8.98 3.99 -3.30
C ILE A 9 8.58 3.13 -4.49
N VAL A 10 7.34 2.65 -4.47
CA VAL A 10 6.70 1.93 -5.58
C VAL A 10 5.76 2.87 -6.33
N ARG A 11 5.98 3.00 -7.64
CA ARG A 11 5.11 3.74 -8.58
C ARG A 11 4.28 2.84 -9.49
N SER A 12 4.42 1.52 -9.34
CA SER A 12 3.84 0.50 -10.21
C SER A 12 3.21 -0.62 -9.37
N GLY A 13 2.22 -0.25 -8.56
CA GLY A 13 1.48 -1.20 -7.73
C GLY A 13 0.90 -2.33 -8.57
N SER A 14 1.01 -3.57 -8.08
CA SER A 14 0.66 -4.77 -8.83
C SER A 14 -0.50 -5.53 -8.21
N LYS A 15 -1.26 -6.23 -9.04
CA LYS A 15 -2.27 -7.22 -8.62
C LYS A 15 -1.91 -8.61 -9.14
N VAL A 16 -2.40 -9.63 -8.44
CA VAL A 16 -2.26 -11.03 -8.88
C VAL A 16 -3.13 -11.28 -10.11
N GLY A 17 -2.56 -11.98 -11.09
CA GLY A 17 -3.21 -12.28 -12.35
C GLY A 17 -3.14 -11.15 -13.36
N SER A 18 -3.68 -11.42 -14.55
CA SER A 18 -3.68 -10.50 -15.68
C SER A 18 -4.76 -10.90 -16.67
N ARG A 19 -5.23 -9.93 -17.47
CA ARG A 19 -6.02 -10.21 -18.68
C ARG A 19 -5.24 -11.04 -19.70
N TYR A 20 -3.91 -10.94 -19.70
CA TYR A 20 -3.04 -11.73 -20.56
C TYR A 20 -2.61 -13.00 -19.82
N SER A 21 -3.05 -14.17 -20.30
CA SER A 21 -2.89 -15.46 -19.62
C SER A 21 -1.46 -15.84 -19.25
N LYS A 22 -0.45 -15.33 -19.96
CA LYS A 22 0.97 -15.60 -19.69
C LYS A 22 1.55 -14.76 -18.54
N LEU A 23 0.86 -13.72 -18.08
CA LEU A 23 1.36 -12.81 -17.05
C LEU A 23 0.80 -13.17 -15.68
N LYS A 24 1.70 -13.43 -14.73
CA LYS A 24 1.35 -13.78 -13.33
C LYS A 24 0.91 -12.57 -12.50
N ALA A 25 1.35 -11.37 -12.87
CA ALA A 25 0.99 -10.12 -12.25
C ALA A 25 0.73 -9.06 -13.32
N SER A 26 -0.07 -8.06 -12.98
CA SER A 26 -0.36 -6.90 -13.82
C SER A 26 -0.52 -5.65 -12.97
N THR A 27 -0.67 -4.49 -13.62
CA THR A 27 -0.94 -3.23 -12.90
C THR A 27 -2.23 -3.35 -12.09
N ASN A 28 -2.23 -2.79 -10.88
CA ASN A 28 -3.45 -2.69 -10.09
C ASN A 28 -4.27 -1.48 -10.56
N ASP A 29 -5.07 -1.67 -11.61
CA ASP A 29 -5.86 -0.63 -12.26
C ASP A 29 -6.88 0.04 -11.34
N ALA A 30 -7.39 -0.64 -10.31
CA ALA A 30 -8.27 -0.04 -9.30
C ALA A 30 -7.62 1.18 -8.61
N TYR A 31 -6.27 1.19 -8.55
CA TYR A 31 -5.44 2.23 -7.95
C TYR A 31 -4.68 3.09 -8.99
N CYS A 32 -5.06 3.03 -10.28
CA CYS A 32 -4.46 3.87 -11.32
C CYS A 32 -5.31 5.14 -11.57
N PRO A 33 -4.83 6.35 -11.20
CA PRO A 33 -5.59 7.59 -11.41
C PRO A 33 -6.01 7.85 -12.85
N THR A 34 -5.16 7.48 -13.80
CA THR A 34 -5.41 7.67 -15.24
C THR A 34 -6.40 6.68 -15.83
N LEU A 35 -6.78 5.63 -15.07
CA LEU A 35 -7.69 4.57 -15.52
C LEU A 35 -9.02 4.56 -14.77
N GLN A 36 -9.30 5.56 -13.91
CA GLN A 36 -10.53 5.59 -13.11
C GLN A 36 -11.81 5.46 -13.94
N ALA A 37 -11.84 6.01 -15.17
CA ALA A 37 -13.00 5.90 -16.07
C ALA A 37 -13.15 4.52 -16.75
N GLN A 38 -12.15 3.65 -16.65
CA GLN A 38 -12.09 2.36 -17.36
C GLN A 38 -12.15 1.15 -16.43
N THR A 39 -12.21 1.36 -15.11
CA THR A 39 -12.19 0.30 -14.11
C THR A 39 -13.00 0.69 -12.88
N THR A 40 -13.30 -0.29 -12.02
CA THR A 40 -13.84 -0.03 -10.70
C THR A 40 -12.72 0.52 -9.82
N SER A 41 -12.63 1.85 -9.72
CA SER A 41 -11.60 2.49 -8.93
C SER A 41 -11.89 2.42 -7.43
N GLU A 42 -10.83 2.24 -6.64
CA GLU A 42 -10.84 2.37 -5.18
C GLU A 42 -10.27 3.73 -4.71
N LEU A 43 -10.05 4.67 -5.64
CA LEU A 43 -9.46 5.96 -5.34
C LEU A 43 -10.51 6.99 -4.92
N PRO A 44 -10.23 7.82 -3.89
CA PRO A 44 -11.01 9.03 -3.65
C PRO A 44 -11.04 9.95 -4.86
N GLN A 45 -12.15 10.68 -5.01
CA GLN A 45 -12.25 11.74 -6.01
C GLN A 45 -11.13 12.77 -5.80
N GLY A 46 -10.49 13.19 -6.91
CA GLY A 46 -9.37 14.14 -6.87
C GLY A 46 -8.00 13.50 -6.67
N THR A 47 -7.90 12.17 -6.54
CA THR A 47 -6.60 11.48 -6.47
C THR A 47 -5.83 11.63 -7.78
N GLY A 48 -4.71 12.37 -7.75
CA GLY A 48 -3.82 12.57 -8.90
C GLY A 48 -2.67 11.55 -9.00
N CYS A 49 -2.25 10.96 -7.88
CA CYS A 49 -1.17 9.98 -7.83
C CYS A 49 -1.37 8.98 -6.69
N VAL A 50 -0.77 7.80 -6.81
CA VAL A 50 -0.67 6.80 -5.75
C VAL A 50 0.77 6.31 -5.69
N TYR A 51 1.28 6.17 -4.47
CA TYR A 51 2.57 5.55 -4.19
C TYR A 51 2.38 4.46 -3.15
N GLU A 52 3.15 3.38 -3.28
CA GLU A 52 3.19 2.28 -2.32
C GLU A 52 4.57 2.23 -1.66
N ILE A 53 4.60 1.91 -0.37
CA ILE A 53 5.83 1.68 0.39
C ILE A 53 5.82 0.20 0.81
N VAL A 54 6.74 -0.57 0.26
CA VAL A 54 6.92 -1.99 0.63
C VAL A 54 8.02 -2.08 1.66
N ILE A 55 7.76 -2.84 2.73
CA ILE A 55 8.66 -2.97 3.88
C ILE A 55 8.98 -4.45 4.10
N ASP A 56 10.26 -4.80 4.02
CA ASP A 56 10.75 -6.11 4.40
C ASP A 56 11.45 -6.03 5.77
N GLY A 57 11.31 -7.08 6.56
CA GLY A 57 11.94 -7.19 7.87
C GLY A 57 12.20 -8.63 8.28
N ALA A 58 13.16 -8.81 9.19
CA ALA A 58 13.54 -10.13 9.71
C ALA A 58 12.51 -10.71 10.70
N ALA A 59 11.56 -9.89 11.18
CA ALA A 59 10.53 -10.27 12.14
C ALA A 59 9.28 -9.41 11.93
N PHE A 60 8.18 -9.77 12.59
CA PHE A 60 6.89 -9.09 12.48
C PHE A 60 6.95 -7.68 13.10
N GLU A 61 7.51 -7.56 14.30
CA GLU A 61 7.51 -6.35 15.11
C GLU A 61 8.27 -5.20 14.43
N PRO A 62 9.47 -5.38 13.85
CA PRO A 62 10.14 -4.30 13.13
C PRO A 62 9.37 -3.79 11.91
N VAL A 63 8.65 -4.68 11.20
CA VAL A 63 7.78 -4.27 10.06
C VAL A 63 6.60 -3.46 10.58
N GLN A 64 5.96 -3.93 11.65
CA GLN A 64 4.86 -3.24 12.31
C GLN A 64 5.26 -1.82 12.75
N GLN A 65 6.40 -1.69 13.42
CA GLN A 65 6.95 -0.41 13.88
C GLN A 65 7.25 0.52 12.70
N ALA A 66 7.85 0.00 11.63
CA ALA A 66 8.15 0.80 10.43
C ALA A 66 6.86 1.30 9.75
N MET A 67 5.81 0.47 9.67
CA MET A 67 4.50 0.90 9.19
C MET A 67 3.91 2.00 10.09
N GLN A 68 3.94 1.83 11.41
CA GLN A 68 3.43 2.82 12.36
C GLN A 68 4.13 4.18 12.21
N VAL A 69 5.46 4.20 12.17
CA VAL A 69 6.24 5.45 11.99
C VAL A 69 5.90 6.11 10.65
N GLY A 70 5.81 5.32 9.56
CA GLY A 70 5.43 5.82 8.24
C GLY A 70 4.03 6.44 8.23
N LEU A 71 3.04 5.76 8.82
CA LEU A 71 1.66 6.24 8.94
C LEU A 71 1.58 7.57 9.69
N HIS A 72 2.18 7.65 10.89
CA HIS A 72 2.15 8.89 11.67
C HIS A 72 2.87 10.03 10.96
N THR A 73 3.97 9.75 10.25
CA THR A 73 4.73 10.78 9.51
C THR A 73 3.94 11.33 8.32
N ILE A 74 3.35 10.45 7.50
CA ILE A 74 2.64 10.88 6.29
C ILE A 74 1.32 11.58 6.61
N CYS A 75 0.65 11.23 7.71
CA CYS A 75 -0.55 11.93 8.17
C CYS A 75 -0.33 13.41 8.51
N GLN A 76 0.92 13.83 8.78
CA GLN A 76 1.26 15.23 9.04
C GLN A 76 1.56 16.02 7.76
N GLN A 77 1.60 15.38 6.60
CA GLN A 77 1.88 16.04 5.33
C GLN A 77 0.57 16.55 4.69
N PRO A 78 0.57 17.76 4.09
CA PRO A 78 -0.59 18.27 3.38
C PRO A 78 -0.83 17.49 2.08
N GLY A 79 -2.09 17.45 1.62
CA GLY A 79 -2.46 16.87 0.32
C GLY A 79 -2.64 15.35 0.30
N ILE A 80 -2.52 14.68 1.45
CA ILE A 80 -2.85 13.25 1.58
C ILE A 80 -4.37 13.09 1.64
N LEU A 81 -4.95 12.43 0.64
CA LEU A 81 -6.39 12.17 0.57
C LEU A 81 -6.81 10.92 1.35
N GLN A 82 -6.00 9.87 1.28
CA GLN A 82 -6.26 8.59 1.93
C GLN A 82 -4.96 7.82 2.11
N ILE A 83 -4.90 7.02 3.17
CA ILE A 83 -3.91 5.97 3.37
C ILE A 83 -4.64 4.64 3.47
N THR A 84 -4.13 3.62 2.77
CA THR A 84 -4.66 2.26 2.78
C THR A 84 -3.51 1.25 2.68
N ALA A 85 -3.82 -0.04 2.71
CA ALA A 85 -2.83 -1.11 2.57
C ALA A 85 -3.28 -2.15 1.52
N GLY A 86 -2.37 -2.52 0.63
CA GLY A 86 -2.56 -3.62 -0.30
C GLY A 86 -2.69 -4.96 0.43
N ASN A 87 -3.60 -5.81 -0.03
CA ASN A 87 -3.79 -7.15 0.52
C ASN A 87 -4.29 -8.11 -0.57
N TYR A 88 -4.20 -9.42 -0.28
CA TYR A 88 -4.63 -10.48 -1.20
C TYR A 88 -5.83 -11.26 -0.63
N GLY A 89 -6.76 -10.56 0.03
CA GLY A 89 -7.97 -11.14 0.60
C GLY A 89 -7.74 -12.14 1.75
N GLY A 90 -6.59 -12.03 2.44
CA GLY A 90 -6.22 -12.90 3.56
C GLY A 90 -5.83 -14.34 3.17
N LYS A 91 -5.78 -14.67 1.88
CA LYS A 91 -5.57 -16.05 1.39
C LYS A 91 -4.12 -16.41 1.07
N LEU A 92 -3.22 -15.42 0.99
CA LEU A 92 -1.86 -15.61 0.49
C LEU A 92 -0.79 -15.41 1.57
N GLY A 93 -0.84 -14.27 2.28
CA GLY A 93 0.13 -13.92 3.31
C GLY A 93 -0.25 -14.50 4.68
N LYS A 94 0.75 -15.00 5.41
CA LYS A 94 0.59 -15.49 6.79
C LYS A 94 0.45 -14.35 7.81
N HIS A 95 1.05 -13.20 7.54
CA HIS A 95 1.11 -12.06 8.44
C HIS A 95 0.17 -10.97 7.96
N HIS A 96 -0.70 -10.47 8.83
CA HIS A 96 -1.63 -9.39 8.54
C HIS A 96 -1.34 -8.21 9.48
N PHE A 97 -1.07 -7.05 8.89
CA PHE A 97 -0.84 -5.80 9.62
C PHE A 97 -2.06 -4.91 9.43
N HIS A 98 -2.98 -4.93 10.39
CA HIS A 98 -4.21 -4.12 10.29
C HIS A 98 -3.94 -2.67 10.68
N LEU A 99 -4.18 -1.72 9.76
CA LEU A 99 -3.89 -0.31 9.99
C LEU A 99 -4.57 0.27 11.24
N LYS A 100 -5.79 -0.18 11.55
CA LYS A 100 -6.53 0.21 12.76
C LYS A 100 -5.75 -0.06 14.06
N ASP A 101 -4.89 -1.08 14.08
CA ASP A 101 -4.10 -1.44 15.25
C ASP A 101 -2.80 -0.63 15.32
N LEU A 102 -2.44 0.08 14.24
CA LEU A 102 -1.20 0.86 14.12
C LEU A 102 -1.40 2.37 14.30
N ILE A 103 -2.64 2.85 14.18
CA ILE A 103 -2.96 4.28 14.28
C ILE A 103 -3.24 4.74 15.71
N HIS A 104 -3.37 3.79 16.66
CA HIS A 104 -3.49 4.14 18.06
C HIS A 104 -2.14 4.63 18.57
N SER A 105 -2.12 5.87 19.04
CA SER A 105 -0.96 6.40 19.75
C SER A 105 -0.67 5.47 20.93
N ALA A 106 0.59 5.08 21.14
CA ALA A 106 1.01 4.72 22.48
C ALA A 106 0.58 5.90 23.37
N HIS A 107 -0.36 5.66 24.29
CA HIS A 107 -0.67 6.66 25.30
C HIS A 107 0.64 7.07 25.99
N ALA A 108 0.74 8.38 26.22
CA ALA A 108 1.85 9.13 26.81
C ALA A 108 2.60 8.39 27.93
#